data_AF-A0A8E2DTR8-F1
#
_entry.id   AF-A0A8E2DTR8-F1
#
_cell.length_a   1.000
_cell.length_b   1.000
_cell.length_c   1.000
_cell.angle_alpha   90.00
_cell.angle_beta   90.00
_cell.angle_gamma   90.00
#
_symmetry.space_group_name_H-M   'P 1'
#
loop_
_entity.id
_entity.type
_entity.pdbx_description
1 polymer ?
#
loop_
_entity_poly.entity_id
_entity_poly.type
_entity_poly.pdbx_seq_one_letter_code
_entity_poly.pdbx_strand_id
1 'polypeptide(L)'
;MSARRFQPAPPLVLSARTSLDSVKYPDVDAALKQLKTCTRRLQVALSAHRNELQVLERLYYKGKNQHRPALFWKRVAEMRRYGDRIDGVNIYQLVENLRLSFWGDAGQENPKTLKRPWTHTPDAKSVSYVLRRCLDCRSLIHKTHERLVNAYGSFMLVMQTGAFLQLILTLAAIASRLDILLAESESSLEVALSACFRVLDVLDASRRFLIDTDLLT
;
A
#
# COMPACT_ATOMS: atom_id res chain seq x y z
N MET A 1 9.89 -3.70 20.39
CA MET A 1 9.48 -3.28 19.03
C MET A 1 10.74 -3.08 18.23
N SER A 2 11.02 -3.95 17.24
CA SER A 2 12.22 -3.81 16.42
C SER A 2 12.19 -2.48 15.66
N ALA A 3 13.32 -1.80 15.56
CA ALA A 3 13.46 -0.55 14.81
C ALA A 3 12.90 -0.73 13.39
N ARG A 4 12.04 0.20 12.98
CA ARG A 4 11.45 0.22 11.64
C ARG A 4 12.59 0.38 10.63
N ARG A 5 12.82 -0.63 9.79
CA ARG A 5 13.80 -0.59 8.69
C ARG A 5 13.23 0.24 7.53
N PHE A 6 13.02 1.54 7.76
CA PHE A 6 12.62 2.45 6.69
C PHE A 6 13.85 3.24 6.25
N GLN A 7 14.13 3.19 4.95
CA GLN A 7 14.99 4.18 4.34
C GLN A 7 14.29 5.54 4.51
N PRO A 8 14.97 6.58 5.03
CA PRO A 8 14.36 7.89 5.17
C PRO A 8 13.98 8.41 3.78
N ALA A 9 12.82 9.07 3.69
CA ALA A 9 12.41 9.73 2.46
C ALA A 9 13.47 10.80 2.09
N PRO A 10 13.84 10.93 0.81
CA PRO A 10 14.70 12.02 0.39
C PRO A 10 14.05 13.38 0.70
N PRO A 11 14.83 14.43 0.92
CA PRO A 11 14.29 15.79 1.03
C PRO A 11 13.48 16.11 -0.23
N LEU A 12 12.24 16.57 -0.04
CA LEU A 12 11.37 16.95 -1.14
C LEU A 12 11.91 18.24 -1.77
N VAL A 13 12.32 18.16 -3.03
CA VAL A 13 12.70 19.33 -3.82
C VAL A 13 11.58 19.61 -4.81
N LEU A 14 11.06 20.84 -4.78
CA LEU A 14 9.98 21.28 -5.64
C LEU A 14 10.50 22.25 -6.68
N SER A 15 10.15 22.00 -7.93
CA SER A 15 10.40 22.93 -9.04
C SER A 15 9.10 23.63 -9.41
N ALA A 16 9.19 24.89 -9.81
CA ALA A 16 8.03 25.63 -10.29
C ALA A 16 7.49 24.99 -11.59
N ARG A 17 6.17 24.96 -11.77
CA ARG A 17 5.54 24.44 -12.98
C ARG A 17 6.13 25.00 -14.28
N THR A 18 6.50 26.27 -14.26
CA THR A 18 7.09 26.98 -15.41
C THR A 18 8.46 26.45 -15.82
N SER A 19 9.14 25.66 -14.98
CA SER A 19 10.40 25.00 -15.36
C SER A 19 10.18 23.78 -16.27
N LEU A 20 8.93 23.33 -16.41
CA LEU A 20 8.56 22.22 -17.28
C LEU A 20 8.01 22.74 -18.60
N ASP A 21 8.38 22.12 -19.71
CA ASP A 21 7.79 22.42 -21.02
C ASP A 21 6.27 22.20 -20.97
N SER A 22 5.53 23.21 -21.43
CA SER A 22 4.07 23.19 -21.54
C SER A 22 3.51 21.99 -22.31
N VAL A 23 4.28 21.42 -23.24
CA VAL A 23 3.92 20.19 -23.98
C VAL A 23 3.73 19.00 -23.03
N LYS A 24 4.41 18.98 -21.88
CA LYS A 24 4.35 17.90 -20.89
C LYS A 24 3.25 18.09 -19.83
N TYR A 25 2.56 19.23 -19.81
CA TYR A 25 1.48 19.48 -18.84
C TYR A 25 0.35 18.45 -18.89
N PRO A 26 -0.14 17.99 -20.06
CA PRO A 26 -1.20 16.99 -20.13
C PRO A 26 -0.84 15.66 -19.48
N ASP A 27 0.44 15.25 -19.54
CA ASP A 27 0.91 14.03 -18.89
C ASP A 27 0.92 14.14 -17.36
N VAL A 28 1.32 15.30 -16.84
CA VAL A 28 1.22 15.59 -15.40
C VAL A 28 -0.24 15.59 -14.95
N ASP A 29 -1.14 16.20 -15.72
CA ASP A 29 -2.58 16.20 -15.42
C ASP A 29 -3.18 14.78 -15.43
N ALA A 30 -2.77 13.95 -16.39
CA ALA A 30 -3.17 12.55 -16.45
C ALA A 30 -2.67 11.77 -15.22
N ALA A 31 -1.40 11.94 -14.85
CA ALA A 31 -0.83 11.32 -13.65
C ALA A 31 -1.56 11.76 -12.37
N LEU A 32 -1.87 13.05 -12.22
CA LEU A 32 -2.61 13.58 -11.07
C LEU A 32 -4.03 13.00 -10.96
N LYS A 33 -4.72 12.78 -12.09
CA LYS A 33 -6.02 12.09 -12.13
C LYS A 33 -5.90 10.64 -11.69
N GLN A 34 -4.86 9.93 -12.13
CA GLN A 34 -4.57 8.57 -11.69
C GLN A 34 -4.27 8.52 -10.19
N LEU A 35 -3.39 9.41 -9.70
CA LEU A 35 -3.03 9.52 -8.29
C LEU A 35 -4.26 9.79 -7.41
N LYS A 36 -5.12 10.72 -7.80
CA LYS A 36 -6.38 10.99 -7.08
C LYS A 36 -7.29 9.75 -7.01
N THR A 37 -7.37 9.01 -8.11
CA THR A 37 -8.21 7.81 -8.20
C THR A 37 -7.67 6.71 -7.31
N CYS A 38 -6.35 6.45 -7.37
CA CYS A 38 -5.74 5.40 -6.59
C CYS A 38 -5.67 5.73 -5.09
N THR A 39 -5.42 6.99 -4.69
CA THR A 39 -5.39 7.34 -3.26
C THR A 39 -6.76 7.17 -2.61
N ARG A 40 -7.84 7.51 -3.31
CA ARG A 40 -9.21 7.23 -2.84
C ARG A 40 -9.47 5.73 -2.66
N ARG A 41 -9.10 4.91 -3.64
CA ARG A 41 -9.30 3.44 -3.56
C ARG A 41 -8.43 2.81 -2.46
N LEU A 42 -7.15 3.20 -2.37
CA LEU A 42 -6.23 2.79 -1.31
C LEU A 42 -6.78 3.15 0.08
N GLN A 43 -7.30 4.36 0.26
CA GLN A 43 -7.88 4.78 1.54
C GLN A 43 -9.01 3.84 1.98
N VAL A 44 -9.94 3.55 1.06
CA VAL A 44 -11.08 2.67 1.34
C VAL A 44 -10.59 1.26 1.65
N ALA A 45 -9.78 0.66 0.78
CA ALA A 45 -9.29 -0.71 0.91
C ALA A 45 -8.46 -0.91 2.18
N LEU A 46 -7.54 0.00 2.48
CA LEU A 46 -6.70 -0.08 3.68
C LEU A 46 -7.48 0.21 4.96
N SER A 47 -8.50 1.08 4.93
CA SER A 47 -9.38 1.26 6.10
C SER A 47 -10.17 -0.02 6.41
N ALA A 48 -10.69 -0.69 5.39
CA ALA A 48 -11.38 -1.96 5.54
C ALA A 48 -10.43 -3.07 6.01
N HIS A 49 -9.21 -3.14 5.45
CA HIS A 49 -8.17 -4.07 5.89
C HIS A 49 -7.86 -3.90 7.38
N ARG A 50 -7.68 -2.65 7.82
CA ARG A 50 -7.45 -2.32 9.22
C ARG A 50 -8.62 -2.73 10.12
N ASN A 51 -9.86 -2.59 9.67
CA ASN A 51 -11.03 -3.03 10.43
C ASN A 51 -11.05 -4.56 10.61
N GLU A 52 -10.77 -5.33 9.56
CA GLU A 52 -10.64 -6.78 9.65
C GLU A 52 -9.49 -7.20 10.59
N LEU A 53 -8.35 -6.50 10.50
CA LEU A 53 -7.22 -6.73 11.39
C LEU A 53 -7.58 -6.46 12.85
N GLN A 54 -8.37 -5.43 13.16
CA GLN A 54 -8.85 -5.18 14.53
C GLN A 54 -9.75 -6.31 15.06
N VAL A 55 -10.58 -6.91 14.21
CA VAL A 55 -11.38 -8.09 14.61
C VAL A 55 -10.45 -9.27 14.89
N LEU A 56 -9.46 -9.51 14.02
CA LEU A 56 -8.46 -10.54 14.21
C LEU A 56 -7.66 -10.36 15.50
N GLU A 57 -7.25 -9.14 15.82
CA GLU A 57 -6.56 -8.79 17.07
C GLU A 57 -7.40 -9.18 18.28
N ARG A 58 -8.68 -8.78 18.32
CA ARG A 58 -9.58 -9.12 19.43
C ARG A 58 -9.74 -10.62 19.60
N LEU A 59 -9.91 -11.36 18.51
CA LEU A 59 -9.99 -12.83 18.54
C LEU A 59 -8.69 -13.45 19.03
N TYR A 60 -7.56 -12.95 18.55
CA TYR A 60 -6.26 -13.43 18.98
C TYR A 60 -6.03 -13.21 20.47
N TYR A 61 -6.34 -12.03 21.01
CA TYR A 61 -6.18 -11.80 22.44
C TYR A 61 -7.07 -12.71 23.28
N LYS A 62 -8.32 -12.92 22.86
CA LYS A 62 -9.25 -13.82 23.58
C LYS A 62 -8.83 -15.30 23.51
N GLY A 63 -8.41 -15.78 22.34
CA GLY A 63 -8.08 -17.19 22.13
C GLY A 63 -6.62 -17.57 22.47
N LYS A 64 -5.76 -16.58 22.80
CA LYS A 64 -4.31 -16.81 22.98
C LYS A 64 -4.03 -17.88 24.01
N ASN A 65 -4.62 -17.81 25.20
CA ASN A 65 -4.29 -18.75 26.28
C ASN A 65 -4.81 -20.17 26.01
N GLN A 66 -5.93 -20.29 25.28
CA GLN A 66 -6.54 -21.58 24.97
C GLN A 66 -5.86 -22.29 23.80
N HIS A 67 -5.40 -21.54 22.80
CA HIS A 67 -4.94 -22.10 21.52
C HIS A 67 -3.46 -21.87 21.21
N ARG A 68 -2.69 -21.23 22.12
CA ARG A 68 -1.25 -20.98 21.93
C ARG A 68 -0.45 -22.16 21.35
N PRO A 69 -0.60 -23.42 21.83
CA PRO A 69 0.19 -24.52 21.29
C PRO A 69 -0.32 -25.04 19.93
N ALA A 70 -1.55 -24.70 19.53
CA ALA A 70 -2.18 -25.24 18.34
C ALA A 70 -1.53 -24.70 17.05
N LEU A 71 -1.39 -25.57 16.05
CA LEU A 71 -0.76 -25.23 14.77
C LEU A 71 -1.53 -24.15 14.00
N PHE A 72 -2.87 -24.21 13.98
CA PHE A 72 -3.69 -23.19 13.34
C PHE A 72 -3.51 -21.82 14.00
N TRP A 73 -3.22 -21.79 15.31
CA TRP A 73 -3.00 -20.54 16.03
C TRP A 73 -1.70 -19.85 15.64
N LYS A 74 -0.68 -20.63 15.23
CA LYS A 74 0.54 -20.07 14.61
C LYS A 74 0.19 -19.32 13.32
N ARG A 75 -0.76 -19.83 12.51
CA ARG A 75 -1.26 -19.14 11.31
C ARG A 75 -1.96 -17.83 11.64
N VAL A 76 -2.81 -17.81 12.67
CA VAL A 76 -3.43 -16.57 13.17
C VAL A 76 -2.36 -15.54 13.55
N ALA A 77 -1.30 -15.95 14.26
CA ALA A 77 -0.20 -15.06 14.61
C ALA A 77 0.54 -14.53 13.36
N GLU A 78 0.71 -15.36 12.32
CA GLU A 78 1.31 -14.91 11.06
C GLU A 78 0.42 -13.92 10.30
N MET A 79 -0.88 -14.17 10.21
CA MET A 79 -1.85 -13.26 9.59
C MET A 79 -1.75 -11.86 10.20
N ARG A 80 -1.72 -11.78 11.54
CA ARG A 80 -1.54 -10.52 12.28
C ARG A 80 -0.24 -9.83 11.92
N ARG A 81 0.88 -10.55 11.99
CA ARG A 81 2.21 -10.00 11.70
C ARG A 81 2.30 -9.43 10.29
N TYR A 82 1.70 -10.08 9.28
CA TYR A 82 1.71 -9.55 7.92
C TYR A 82 0.71 -8.41 7.72
N GLY A 83 -0.48 -8.48 8.34
CA GLY A 83 -1.43 -7.37 8.36
C GLY A 83 -0.81 -6.09 8.95
N ASP A 84 -0.13 -6.21 10.10
CA ASP A 84 0.60 -5.10 10.73
C ASP A 84 1.72 -4.55 9.84
N ARG A 85 2.38 -5.41 9.05
CA ARG A 85 3.41 -4.97 8.11
C ARG A 85 2.81 -4.18 6.95
N ILE A 86 1.68 -4.61 6.40
CA ILE A 86 0.95 -3.89 5.34
C ILE A 86 0.54 -2.50 5.86
N ASP A 87 -0.12 -2.44 7.02
CA ASP A 87 -0.49 -1.17 7.68
C ASP A 87 0.76 -0.30 7.94
N GLY A 88 1.86 -0.92 8.35
CA GLY A 88 3.12 -0.24 8.66
C GLY A 88 3.81 0.43 7.46
N VAL A 89 3.55 -0.01 6.22
CA VAL A 89 4.09 0.65 5.02
C VAL A 89 3.48 2.06 4.83
N ASN A 90 2.24 2.26 5.28
CA ASN A 90 1.48 3.51 5.12
C ASN A 90 1.46 4.01 3.67
N ILE A 91 1.22 3.10 2.72
CA ILE A 91 1.32 3.38 1.28
C ILE A 91 0.32 4.46 0.82
N TYR A 92 -0.87 4.50 1.43
CA TYR A 92 -1.86 5.56 1.17
C TYR A 92 -1.26 6.95 1.41
N GLN A 93 -0.67 7.19 2.58
CA GLN A 93 -0.12 8.50 2.91
C GLN A 93 1.06 8.85 2.01
N LEU A 94 1.87 7.86 1.63
CA LEU A 94 3.02 8.08 0.75
C LEU A 94 2.58 8.57 -0.65
N VAL A 95 1.60 7.89 -1.26
CA VAL A 95 1.08 8.26 -2.58
C VAL A 95 0.28 9.56 -2.51
N GLU A 96 -0.45 9.80 -1.42
CA GLU A 96 -1.17 11.05 -1.22
C GLU A 96 -0.21 12.23 -1.03
N ASN A 97 0.88 12.07 -0.27
CA ASN A 97 1.91 13.10 -0.13
C ASN A 97 2.55 13.44 -1.48
N LEU A 98 2.83 12.43 -2.31
CA LEU A 98 3.30 12.67 -3.68
C LEU A 98 2.28 13.49 -4.46
N ARG A 99 0.99 13.14 -4.40
CA ARG A 99 -0.07 13.90 -5.07
C ARG A 99 -0.11 15.35 -4.59
N LEU A 100 -0.06 15.58 -3.28
CA LEU A 100 -0.14 16.92 -2.69
C LEU A 100 1.09 17.79 -3.02
N SER A 101 2.26 17.18 -3.23
CA SER A 101 3.51 17.91 -3.55
C SER A 101 3.40 18.81 -4.79
N PHE A 102 2.49 18.51 -5.72
CA PHE A 102 2.23 19.32 -6.91
C PHE A 102 1.61 20.69 -6.63
N TRP A 103 1.14 20.93 -5.41
CA TRP A 103 0.61 22.21 -4.94
C TRP A 103 1.51 22.89 -3.90
N GLY A 104 2.71 22.34 -3.62
CA GLY A 104 3.61 22.83 -2.58
C GLY A 104 2.97 22.81 -1.19
N ASP A 105 3.39 23.73 -0.32
CA ASP A 105 2.88 23.84 1.07
C ASP A 105 1.36 24.10 1.11
N ALA A 106 0.84 24.85 0.13
CA ALA A 106 -0.59 25.13 -0.01
C ALA A 106 -1.45 23.88 -0.25
N GLY A 107 -0.86 22.78 -0.75
CA GLY A 107 -1.53 21.50 -0.93
C GLY A 107 -1.73 20.72 0.38
N GLN A 108 -0.86 20.92 1.36
CA GLN A 108 -0.92 20.25 2.67
C GLN A 108 -1.91 20.94 3.61
N GLU A 109 -2.04 22.27 3.50
CA GLU A 109 -2.81 23.07 4.47
C GLU A 109 -4.29 23.23 4.12
N ASN A 110 -4.67 23.20 2.83
CA ASN A 110 -6.04 23.55 2.42
C ASN A 110 -6.59 22.64 1.31
N PRO A 111 -7.58 21.77 1.59
CA PRO A 111 -8.17 20.91 0.57
C PRO A 111 -8.79 21.66 -0.63
N LYS A 112 -9.14 22.95 -0.48
CA LYS A 112 -9.71 23.77 -1.55
C LYS A 112 -8.68 24.13 -2.63
N THR A 113 -7.37 24.13 -2.34
CA THR A 113 -6.33 24.45 -3.33
C THR A 113 -6.20 23.37 -4.41
N LEU A 114 -6.59 22.13 -4.10
CA LEU A 114 -6.62 21.02 -5.06
C LEU A 114 -7.63 21.19 -6.20
N LYS A 115 -8.52 22.18 -6.12
CA LYS A 115 -9.41 22.56 -7.23
C LYS A 115 -8.73 23.49 -8.24
N ARG A 116 -7.58 24.08 -7.87
CA ARG A 116 -6.77 24.94 -8.75
C ARG A 116 -5.79 24.09 -9.55
N PRO A 117 -5.29 24.60 -10.69
CA PRO A 117 -4.19 23.97 -11.40
C PRO A 117 -3.00 23.75 -10.48
N TRP A 118 -2.26 22.67 -10.70
CA TRP A 118 -1.01 22.42 -9.99
C TRP A 118 0.03 23.50 -10.33
N THR A 119 0.93 23.73 -9.39
CA THR A 119 1.88 24.86 -9.39
C THR A 119 3.34 24.43 -9.29
N HIS A 120 3.59 23.22 -8.79
CA HIS A 120 4.91 22.67 -8.57
C HIS A 120 5.01 21.26 -9.15
N THR A 121 6.24 20.80 -9.39
CA THR A 121 6.53 19.39 -9.63
C THR A 121 7.54 18.89 -8.61
N PRO A 122 7.37 17.67 -8.08
CA PRO A 122 8.40 17.03 -7.28
C PRO A 122 9.60 16.67 -8.14
N ASP A 123 10.77 16.60 -7.54
CA ASP A 123 11.98 16.15 -8.20
C ASP A 123 11.96 14.63 -8.48
N ALA A 124 12.72 14.21 -9.49
CA ALA A 124 12.75 12.81 -9.90
C ALA A 124 13.20 11.86 -8.78
N LYS A 125 14.04 12.27 -7.81
CA LYS A 125 14.45 11.38 -6.70
C LYS A 125 13.27 11.09 -5.77
N SER A 126 12.46 12.10 -5.47
CA SER A 126 11.24 11.92 -4.66
C SER A 126 10.24 10.97 -5.33
N VAL A 127 10.03 11.12 -6.64
CA VAL A 127 9.13 10.24 -7.39
C VAL A 127 9.68 8.81 -7.48
N SER A 128 10.98 8.64 -7.76
CA SER A 128 11.63 7.32 -7.76
C SER A 128 11.55 6.63 -6.39
N TYR A 129 11.69 7.38 -5.30
CA TYR A 129 11.52 6.84 -3.95
C TYR A 129 10.10 6.29 -3.76
N VAL A 130 9.06 7.07 -4.08
CA VAL A 130 7.66 6.61 -3.97
C VAL A 130 7.42 5.38 -4.84
N LEU A 131 7.92 5.38 -6.08
CA LEU A 131 7.84 4.24 -6.98
C LEU A 131 8.46 2.98 -6.36
N ARG A 132 9.67 3.07 -5.81
CA ARG A 132 10.34 1.92 -5.16
C ARG A 132 9.54 1.40 -3.97
N ARG A 133 8.99 2.31 -3.15
CA ARG A 133 8.14 1.92 -2.01
C ARG A 133 6.83 1.25 -2.45
N CYS A 134 6.26 1.67 -3.58
CA CYS A 134 5.12 0.98 -4.19
C CYS A 134 5.51 -0.44 -4.63
N LEU A 135 6.66 -0.62 -5.27
CA LEU A 135 7.16 -1.95 -5.66
C LEU A 135 7.39 -2.86 -4.44
N ASP A 136 8.05 -2.35 -3.40
CA ASP A 136 8.26 -3.09 -2.15
C ASP A 136 6.92 -3.49 -1.50
N CYS A 137 5.92 -2.59 -1.54
CA CYS A 137 4.58 -2.84 -1.03
C CYS A 137 3.89 -3.96 -1.83
N ARG A 138 4.04 -3.97 -3.17
CA ARG A 138 3.50 -5.03 -4.02
C ARG A 138 4.10 -6.40 -3.67
N SER A 139 5.42 -6.48 -3.50
CA SER A 139 6.08 -7.72 -3.07
C SER A 139 5.59 -8.17 -1.68
N LEU A 140 5.33 -7.23 -0.76
CA LEU A 140 4.75 -7.54 0.54
C LEU A 140 3.30 -8.02 0.43
N ILE A 141 2.49 -7.45 -0.46
CA ILE A 141 1.12 -7.88 -0.74
C ILE A 141 1.13 -9.32 -1.25
N HIS A 142 1.94 -9.64 -2.26
CA HIS A 142 2.09 -11.01 -2.77
C HIS A 142 2.49 -11.99 -1.68
N LYS A 143 3.46 -11.61 -0.84
CA LYS A 143 3.87 -12.47 0.26
C LYS A 143 2.76 -12.65 1.30
N THR A 144 1.93 -11.64 1.51
CA THR A 144 0.81 -11.70 2.45
C THR A 144 -0.31 -12.57 1.92
N HIS A 145 -0.64 -12.44 0.63
CA HIS A 145 -1.60 -13.31 -0.08
C HIS A 145 -1.24 -14.79 0.12
N GLU A 146 0.00 -15.19 -0.17
CA GLU A 146 0.47 -16.57 0.05
C GLU A 146 0.21 -17.05 1.50
N ARG A 147 0.40 -16.17 2.48
CA ARG A 147 0.23 -16.51 3.90
C ARG A 147 -1.24 -16.63 4.28
N LEU A 148 -2.11 -15.81 3.71
CA LEU A 148 -3.56 -15.87 3.92
C LEU A 148 -4.15 -17.13 3.29
N VAL A 149 -3.76 -17.47 2.05
CA VAL A 149 -4.18 -18.72 1.39
C VAL A 149 -3.76 -19.95 2.20
N ASN A 150 -2.50 -19.97 2.68
CA ASN A 150 -2.02 -21.06 3.53
C ASN A 150 -2.74 -21.13 4.88
N ALA A 151 -3.08 -19.98 5.49
CA ALA A 151 -3.85 -19.93 6.72
C ALA A 151 -5.28 -20.45 6.50
N TYR A 152 -5.94 -20.02 5.42
CA TYR A 152 -7.25 -20.50 5.01
C TYR A 152 -7.27 -22.01 4.83
N GLY A 153 -6.33 -22.57 4.07
CA GLY A 153 -6.21 -24.03 3.90
C GLY A 153 -6.03 -24.77 5.23
N SER A 154 -5.21 -24.22 6.13
CA SER A 154 -5.04 -24.77 7.48
C SER A 154 -6.33 -24.73 8.31
N PHE A 155 -7.14 -23.67 8.17
CA PHE A 155 -8.42 -23.58 8.87
C PHE A 155 -9.44 -24.57 8.33
N MET A 156 -9.51 -24.77 7.01
CA MET A 156 -10.39 -25.76 6.41
C MET A 156 -10.09 -27.19 6.90
N LEU A 157 -8.81 -27.54 7.06
CA LEU A 157 -8.41 -28.84 7.62
C LEU A 157 -8.84 -28.99 9.09
N VAL A 158 -8.63 -27.98 9.93
CA VAL A 158 -9.06 -28.03 11.34
C VAL A 158 -10.58 -28.06 11.47
N MET A 159 -11.29 -27.43 10.54
CA MET A 159 -12.76 -27.42 10.52
C MET A 159 -13.34 -28.83 10.46
N GLN A 160 -12.66 -29.75 9.77
CA GLN A 160 -13.08 -31.15 9.64
C GLN A 160 -13.09 -31.92 10.96
N THR A 161 -12.36 -31.45 11.99
CA THR A 161 -12.34 -32.10 13.31
C THR A 161 -13.56 -31.75 14.16
N GLY A 162 -14.38 -30.78 13.74
CA GLY A 162 -15.57 -30.30 14.47
C GLY A 162 -15.26 -29.46 15.72
N ALA A 163 -13.99 -29.38 16.15
CA ALA A 163 -13.59 -28.65 17.35
C ALA A 163 -13.52 -27.14 17.09
N PHE A 164 -14.12 -26.34 17.97
CA PHE A 164 -14.11 -24.87 17.89
C PHE A 164 -14.61 -24.31 16.55
N LEU A 165 -15.58 -25.00 15.92
CA LEU A 165 -16.03 -24.75 14.55
C LEU A 165 -16.35 -23.27 14.27
N GLN A 166 -17.07 -22.63 15.19
CA GLN A 166 -17.43 -21.20 15.06
C GLN A 166 -16.20 -20.28 15.00
N LEU A 167 -15.19 -20.53 15.83
CA LEU A 167 -13.94 -19.76 15.83
C LEU A 167 -13.18 -19.98 14.53
N ILE A 168 -13.01 -21.24 14.12
CA ILE A 168 -12.27 -21.59 12.90
C ILE A 168 -12.93 -21.01 11.66
N LEU A 169 -14.26 -21.09 11.57
CA LEU A 169 -15.04 -20.50 10.49
C LEU A 169 -14.87 -18.97 10.45
N THR A 170 -14.87 -18.32 11.61
CA THR A 170 -14.65 -16.87 11.71
C THR A 170 -13.24 -16.49 11.24
N LEU A 171 -12.22 -17.26 11.63
CA LEU A 171 -10.83 -17.04 11.20
C LEU A 171 -10.66 -17.25 9.69
N ALA A 172 -11.30 -18.28 9.12
CA ALA A 172 -11.31 -18.53 7.68
C ALA A 172 -11.97 -17.38 6.91
N ALA A 173 -13.11 -16.87 7.41
CA ALA A 173 -13.79 -15.73 6.83
C ALA A 173 -12.93 -14.46 6.87
N ILE A 174 -12.24 -14.18 7.99
CA ILE A 174 -11.29 -13.06 8.08
C ILE A 174 -10.14 -13.23 7.09
N ALA A 175 -9.55 -14.43 6.98
CA ALA A 175 -8.44 -14.67 6.06
C ALA A 175 -8.85 -14.38 4.60
N SER A 176 -10.03 -14.85 4.21
CA SER A 176 -10.59 -14.60 2.87
C SER A 176 -10.88 -13.11 2.63
N ARG A 177 -11.49 -12.40 3.58
CA ARG A 177 -11.77 -10.96 3.42
C ARG A 177 -10.50 -10.12 3.37
N LEU A 178 -9.50 -10.43 4.20
CA LEU A 178 -8.19 -9.78 4.12
C LEU A 178 -7.56 -9.98 2.73
N ASP A 179 -7.67 -11.18 2.15
CA ASP A 179 -7.11 -11.48 0.84
C ASP A 179 -7.75 -10.68 -0.30
N ILE A 180 -9.08 -10.57 -0.28
CA ILE A 180 -9.84 -9.74 -1.23
C ILE A 180 -9.42 -8.25 -1.11
N LEU A 181 -9.23 -7.76 0.11
CA LEU A 181 -8.82 -6.37 0.35
C LEU A 181 -7.39 -6.11 -0.11
N LEU A 182 -6.51 -7.10 -0.04
CA LEU A 182 -5.16 -7.02 -0.60
C LEU A 182 -5.19 -6.96 -2.13
N ALA A 183 -6.03 -7.75 -2.78
CA ALA A 183 -6.20 -7.70 -4.24
C ALA A 183 -6.70 -6.31 -4.71
N GLU A 184 -7.64 -5.69 -3.99
CA GLU A 184 -8.10 -4.33 -4.29
C GLU A 184 -7.00 -3.28 -4.05
N SER A 185 -6.20 -3.47 -2.99
CA SER A 185 -5.04 -2.62 -2.70
C SER A 185 -3.98 -2.73 -3.79
N GLU A 186 -3.72 -3.94 -4.30
CA GLU A 186 -2.78 -4.19 -5.40
C GLU A 186 -3.25 -3.53 -6.70
N SER A 187 -4.53 -3.70 -7.07
CA SER A 187 -5.10 -3.02 -8.25
C SER A 187 -4.92 -1.50 -8.19
N SER A 188 -5.09 -0.92 -7.00
CA SER A 188 -4.89 0.52 -6.78
C SER A 188 -3.41 0.92 -6.83
N LEU A 189 -2.53 0.04 -6.36
CA LEU A 189 -1.09 0.24 -6.37
C LEU A 189 -0.53 0.24 -7.80
N GLU A 190 -1.03 -0.63 -8.69
CA GLU A 190 -0.65 -0.63 -10.11
C GLU A 190 -0.98 0.70 -10.81
N VAL A 191 -2.11 1.32 -10.46
CA VAL A 191 -2.44 2.67 -10.95
C VAL A 191 -1.45 3.71 -10.42
N ALA A 192 -1.04 3.60 -9.15
CA ALA A 192 -0.03 4.49 -8.57
C ALA A 192 1.35 4.31 -9.23
N LEU A 193 1.75 3.06 -9.52
CA LEU A 193 2.98 2.75 -10.26
C LEU A 193 2.97 3.38 -11.65
N SER A 194 1.88 3.18 -12.41
CA SER A 194 1.70 3.78 -13.73
C SER A 194 1.81 5.32 -13.69
N ALA A 195 1.19 5.95 -12.69
CA ALA A 195 1.28 7.40 -12.52
C ALA A 195 2.71 7.85 -12.18
N CYS A 196 3.43 7.13 -11.32
CA CYS A 196 4.81 7.44 -10.99
C CYS A 196 5.74 7.32 -12.21
N PHE A 197 5.58 6.27 -13.03
CA PHE A 197 6.34 6.12 -14.27
C PHE A 197 6.08 7.29 -15.23
N ARG A 198 4.81 7.67 -15.42
CA ARG A 198 4.45 8.82 -16.26
C ARG A 198 5.10 10.12 -15.78
N VAL A 199 5.09 10.37 -14.46
CA VAL A 199 5.75 11.55 -13.89
C VAL A 199 7.28 11.47 -14.08
N LEU A 200 7.89 10.30 -13.91
CA LEU A 200 9.33 10.14 -14.15
C LEU A 200 9.69 10.37 -15.61
N ASP A 201 8.91 9.86 -16.57
CA ASP A 201 9.12 10.10 -18.01
C ASP A 201 9.11 11.61 -18.34
N VAL A 202 8.22 12.36 -17.69
CA VAL A 202 8.12 13.82 -17.82
C VAL A 202 9.35 14.53 -17.26
N LEU A 203 9.83 14.10 -16.10
CA LEU A 203 10.90 14.76 -15.34
C LEU A 203 12.31 14.40 -15.82
N ASP A 204 12.55 13.13 -16.16
CA ASP A 204 13.87 12.59 -16.51
C ASP A 204 13.71 11.26 -17.28
N ALA A 205 13.67 11.36 -18.62
CA ALA A 205 13.55 10.20 -19.51
C ALA A 205 14.71 9.20 -19.38
N SER A 206 15.88 9.63 -18.89
CA SER A 206 17.05 8.78 -18.73
C SER A 206 16.96 7.88 -17.49
N ARG A 207 16.17 8.25 -16.47
CA ARG A 207 16.01 7.46 -15.24
C ARG A 207 15.10 6.25 -15.37
N ARG A 208 14.29 6.17 -16.43
CA ARG A 208 13.44 5.00 -16.68
C ARG A 208 14.26 3.71 -16.79
N PHE A 209 15.39 3.78 -17.51
CA PHE A 209 16.25 2.63 -17.80
C PHE A 209 16.94 2.03 -16.56
N LEU A 210 17.18 2.84 -15.52
CA LEU A 210 17.83 2.37 -14.29
C LEU A 210 16.88 1.56 -13.40
N ILE A 211 15.57 1.79 -13.52
CA ILE A 211 14.57 1.09 -12.70
C ILE A 211 14.19 -0.25 -13.32
N ASP A 212 14.17 -0.35 -14.66
CA ASP A 212 13.94 -1.63 -15.36
C ASP A 212 15.07 -2.65 -15.11
N THR A 213 16.32 -2.20 -14.95
CA THR A 213 17.44 -3.09 -14.58
C THR A 213 17.35 -3.64 -13.15
N ASP A 214 16.82 -2.86 -12.21
CA ASP A 214 16.64 -3.26 -10.80
C ASP A 214 15.35 -4.08 -10.55
N LEU A 215 14.48 -4.21 -11.57
CA LEU A 215 13.28 -5.05 -11.55
C LEU A 215 13.51 -6.44 -12.16
N LEU A 216 14.65 -6.63 -12.85
CA LEU A 216 15.07 -7.89 -13.46
C LEU A 216 16.12 -8.66 -12.63
N THR A 217 16.44 -8.18 -11.42
CA THR A 217 17.30 -8.83 -10.43
C THR A 217 16.55 -9.12 -9.14
#